data_AF-A0A4D7D038-F1
#
_entry.id   AF-A0A4D7D038-F1
#
_cell.length_a   1.000
_cell.length_b   1.000
_cell.length_c   1.000
_cell.angle_alpha   90.00
_cell.angle_beta   90.00
_cell.angle_gamma   90.00
#
_symmetry.space_group_name_H-M   'P 1'
#
loop_
_entity.id
_entity.type
_entity.pdbx_description
1 polymer ?
#
loop_
_entity_poly.entity_id
_entity_poly.type
_entity_poly.pdbx_seq_one_letter_code
_entity_poly.pdbx_strand_id
1 'polypeptide(L)' 'MKEARRRKKALAKSEKLREKNTLLRQQGKEPTQGWNKMVDTGLVGMNKMNRGQVDMLGDPEGTYNIIAEEQKNLANKRN' A
#
# COMPACT_ATOMS: atom_id res chain seq x y z
N MET A 1 -27.67 -14.93 -15.66
CA MET A 1 -26.81 -13.89 -16.32
C MET A 1 -25.87 -13.12 -15.39
N LYS A 2 -26.32 -12.55 -14.24
CA LYS A 2 -25.45 -11.75 -13.35
C LYS A 2 -24.24 -12.51 -12.78
N GLU A 3 -24.41 -13.78 -12.47
CA GLU A 3 -23.35 -14.60 -11.86
C GLU A 3 -22.19 -14.89 -12.81
N ALA A 4 -22.49 -15.23 -14.07
CA ALA A 4 -21.47 -15.41 -15.12
C ALA A 4 -20.64 -14.12 -15.33
N ARG A 5 -21.28 -12.94 -15.30
CA ARG A 5 -20.59 -11.65 -15.37
C ARG A 5 -19.68 -11.42 -14.15
N ARG A 6 -20.10 -11.81 -12.94
CA ARG A 6 -19.27 -11.72 -11.72
C ARG A 6 -18.07 -12.64 -11.80
N ARG A 7 -18.25 -13.88 -12.25
CA ARG A 7 -17.16 -14.85 -12.47
C ARG A 7 -16.15 -14.34 -13.50
N LYS A 8 -16.62 -13.83 -14.64
CA LYS A 8 -15.73 -13.22 -15.66
C LYS A 8 -14.91 -12.04 -15.12
N LYS A 9 -15.53 -11.17 -14.31
CA LYS A 9 -14.81 -10.07 -13.64
C LYS A 9 -13.77 -10.56 -12.64
N ALA A 10 -14.08 -11.60 -11.87
CA ALA A 10 -13.15 -12.18 -10.90
C ALA A 10 -11.93 -12.81 -11.59
N LEU A 11 -12.15 -13.55 -12.68
CA LEU A 11 -11.08 -14.12 -13.50
C LEU A 11 -10.16 -13.05 -14.07
N ALA A 12 -10.72 -12.02 -14.71
CA ALA A 12 -9.94 -10.90 -15.25
C ALA A 12 -9.15 -10.14 -14.16
N LYS A 13 -9.69 -10.04 -12.94
CA LYS A 13 -8.96 -9.45 -11.81
C LYS A 13 -7.80 -10.34 -11.37
N SER A 14 -8.01 -11.66 -11.35
CA SER A 14 -6.99 -12.63 -10.95
C SER A 14 -5.80 -12.65 -11.92
N GLU A 15 -6.04 -12.57 -13.23
CA GLU A 15 -4.99 -12.52 -14.26
C GLU A 15 -4.14 -11.26 -14.11
N LYS A 16 -4.79 -10.09 -13.96
CA LYS A 16 -4.10 -8.82 -13.69
C LYS A 16 -3.25 -8.86 -12.42
N LEU A 17 -3.70 -9.56 -11.38
CA LEU A 17 -2.91 -9.72 -10.15
C LEU A 17 -1.69 -10.63 -10.38
N ARG A 18 -1.83 -11.69 -11.18
CA ARG A 18 -0.70 -12.56 -11.53
C ARG A 18 0.39 -11.80 -12.30
N GLU A 19 0.01 -11.03 -13.32
CA GLU A 19 0.93 -10.20 -14.09
C GLU A 19 1.68 -9.18 -13.20
N LYS A 20 0.95 -8.50 -12.32
CA LYS A 20 1.56 -7.56 -11.36
C LYS A 20 2.53 -8.26 -10.41
N ASN A 21 2.15 -9.42 -9.90
CA ASN A 21 3.00 -10.21 -9.01
C ASN A 21 4.26 -10.69 -9.73
N THR A 22 4.18 -11.08 -11.00
CA THR A 22 5.36 -11.45 -11.80
C THR A 22 6.31 -10.27 -12.00
N LEU A 23 5.77 -9.08 -12.28
CA LEU A 23 6.59 -7.87 -12.42
C LEU A 23 7.28 -7.48 -11.11
N LEU A 24 6.59 -7.61 -9.98
CA LEU A 24 7.17 -7.33 -8.67
C LEU A 24 8.33 -8.30 -8.35
N ARG A 25 8.17 -9.59 -8.66
CA ARG A 25 9.24 -10.57 -8.50
C ARG A 25 10.46 -10.28 -9.37
N GLN A 26 10.24 -9.83 -10.62
CA GLN A 26 11.35 -9.38 -11.48
C GLN A 26 12.10 -8.18 -10.89
N GLN A 27 11.43 -7.32 -10.13
CA GLN A 27 12.04 -6.21 -9.38
C GLN A 27 12.65 -6.65 -8.04
N GLY A 28 12.67 -7.95 -7.72
CA GLY A 28 13.17 -8.49 -6.46
C GLY A 28 12.23 -8.30 -5.26
N LYS A 29 10.98 -7.90 -5.49
CA LYS A 29 9.96 -7.71 -4.43
C LYS A 29 9.04 -8.92 -4.37
N GLU A 30 8.98 -9.61 -3.23
CA GLU A 30 8.09 -10.76 -3.06
C GLU A 30 6.66 -10.32 -2.67
N PRO A 31 5.64 -10.54 -3.53
CA PRO A 31 4.27 -10.09 -3.28
C PRO A 31 3.58 -10.79 -2.10
N THR A 32 4.07 -11.98 -1.73
CA THR A 32 3.52 -12.81 -0.66
C THR A 32 4.12 -12.53 0.71
N GLN A 33 5.15 -11.68 0.81
CA GLN A 33 5.74 -11.31 2.11
C GLN A 33 4.82 -10.44 3.00
N GLY A 34 3.63 -10.08 2.50
CA GLY A 34 2.70 -9.19 3.19
C GLY A 34 3.17 -7.74 3.16
N TRP A 35 2.34 -6.84 3.70
CA TRP A 35 2.76 -5.47 3.94
C TRP A 35 3.55 -5.47 5.25
N ASN A 36 4.74 -4.86 5.25
CA ASN A 36 5.46 -4.64 6.50
C ASN A 36 4.53 -3.92 7.49
N LYS A 37 4.71 -4.20 8.78
CA LYS A 37 3.93 -3.54 9.83
C LYS A 37 4.04 -2.02 9.61
N MET A 38 2.91 -1.34 9.58
CA MET A 38 2.86 0.11 9.45
C MET A 38 2.88 0.72 10.85
N VAL A 39 3.39 1.94 10.95
CA VAL A 39 3.18 2.79 12.13
C VAL A 39 1.67 3.01 12.29
N ASP A 40 1.16 2.74 13.50
CA ASP A 40 -0.22 3.07 13.84
C ASP A 40 -0.29 4.57 14.15
N THR A 41 -0.68 5.34 13.14
CA THR A 41 -0.79 6.79 13.24
C THR A 41 -2.09 7.24 13.91
N GLY A 42 -2.96 6.32 14.34
CA GLY A 42 -4.29 6.62 14.86
C GLY A 42 -5.29 7.11 13.79
N LEU A 43 -4.84 7.30 12.55
CA LEU A 43 -5.62 7.82 11.42
C LEU A 43 -6.33 6.70 10.65
N VAL A 44 -7.00 5.81 11.38
CA VAL A 44 -7.77 4.71 10.80
C VAL A 44 -8.86 5.27 9.88
N GLY A 45 -8.77 5.00 8.59
CA GLY A 45 -9.81 5.39 7.61
C GLY A 45 -9.47 6.56 6.69
N MET A 46 -8.26 7.14 6.78
CA MET A 46 -7.81 8.22 5.87
C MET A 46 -7.88 7.86 4.38
N ASN A 47 -7.90 6.57 4.01
CA ASN A 47 -8.14 6.12 2.64
C ASN A 47 -9.52 6.53 2.07
N LYS A 48 -10.45 6.97 2.93
CA LYS A 48 -11.79 7.47 2.56
C LYS A 48 -11.94 8.99 2.72
N MET A 49 -10.92 9.70 3.21
CA MET A 49 -10.96 11.17 3.22
C MET A 49 -10.82 11.68 1.79
N ASN A 50 -11.71 12.59 1.40
CA ASN A 50 -11.64 13.26 0.10
C ASN A 50 -10.25 13.87 -0.06
N ARG A 51 -9.63 13.65 -1.23
CA ARG A 51 -8.28 14.11 -1.59
C ARG A 51 -8.20 15.62 -1.82
N GLY A 52 -8.89 16.41 -1.00
CA GLY A 52 -8.80 17.85 -0.97
C GLY A 52 -8.56 18.25 0.47
N GLN A 53 -7.40 18.86 0.72
CA GLN A 53 -7.06 19.49 2.00
C GLN A 53 -6.84 18.54 3.18
N VAL A 54 -5.75 17.78 3.15
CA VAL A 54 -4.95 17.57 4.37
C VAL A 54 -3.48 17.52 3.97
N ASP A 55 -2.82 18.66 4.06
CA ASP A 55 -1.37 18.69 4.25
C ASP A 55 -1.11 18.49 5.75
N MET A 56 -0.84 17.25 6.15
CA MET A 56 -0.40 16.91 7.51
C MET A 56 1.05 16.40 7.53
N LEU A 57 1.71 16.23 6.37
CA LEU A 57 3.02 15.57 6.24
C LEU A 57 3.81 16.02 4.99
N GLY A 58 3.37 17.07 4.29
CA GLY A 58 3.73 17.34 2.91
C GLY A 58 4.42 18.66 2.68
N ASP A 59 5.56 18.90 3.34
CA ASP A 59 6.59 19.76 2.78
C ASP A 59 7.94 19.01 2.79
N PRO A 60 8.41 18.51 1.63
CA PRO A 60 9.65 17.71 1.54
C PRO A 60 10.94 18.55 1.66
N GLU A 61 10.84 19.87 1.83
CA GLU A 61 12.00 20.77 1.72
C GLU A 61 12.63 21.21 3.06
N GLY A 62 12.18 20.71 4.21
CA GLY A 62 12.88 21.05 5.46
C GLY A 62 12.31 20.60 6.80
N THR A 63 11.14 19.94 6.84
CA THR A 63 10.49 19.58 8.11
C THR A 63 10.52 18.08 8.37
N TYR A 64 10.93 17.70 9.57
CA TYR A 64 11.07 16.30 10.03
C TYR A 64 9.73 15.55 9.93
N ASN A 65 9.65 14.59 9.02
CA ASN A 65 8.45 13.77 8.85
C ASN A 65 8.48 12.60 9.84
N ILE A 66 7.94 12.85 11.04
CA ILE A 66 7.92 11.93 12.20
C ILE A 66 7.40 10.54 11.80
N ILE A 67 6.36 10.48 10.97
CA ILE A 67 5.76 9.21 10.54
C ILE A 67 6.71 8.42 9.63
N ALA A 68 7.40 9.10 8.71
CA ALA A 68 8.38 8.46 7.84
C ALA A 68 9.60 7.95 8.62
N GLU A 69 10.04 8.70 9.63
CA GLU A 69 11.13 8.34 10.53
C GLU A 69 10.78 7.11 11.38
N GLU A 70 9.60 7.11 12.00
CA GLU A 70 9.09 5.97 12.76
C GLU A 70 8.93 4.72 11.89
N GLN A 71 8.49 4.87 10.64
CA GLN A 71 8.37 3.75 9.70
C GLN A 71 9.74 3.16 9.33
N LYS A 72 10.76 4.01 9.15
CA LYS A 72 12.16 3.56 8.94
C LYS A 72 12.68 2.82 10.16
N ASN A 73 12.45 3.35 11.37
CA ASN A 73 12.86 2.73 12.62
C ASN A 73 12.17 1.37 12.84
N LEU A 74 10.89 1.27 12.51
CA LEU A 74 10.14 0.01 12.59
C LEU A 74 10.66 -1.04 11.59
N ALA A 75 11.04 -0.60 10.38
CA ALA A 75 11.66 -1.47 9.39
C ALA A 75 13.04 -1.97 9.86
N ASN A 76 13.85 -1.08 10.45
CA ASN A 76 15.19 -1.42 10.95
C ASN A 76 15.17 -2.34 12.18
N LYS A 77 14.18 -2.21 13.09
CA LYS A 77 13.99 -3.11 14.25
C LYS A 77 13.69 -4.57 13.87
N ARG A 78 13.38 -4.85 12.61
CA ARG A 78 13.05 -6.20 12.13
C ARG A 78 14.27 -6.98 11.62
N ASN A 79 15.42 -6.31 11.45
CA ASN A 79 16.73 -6.93 11.21
C ASN A 79 17.46 -7.13 12.53
#